data_AF-A2SNI8-F1
#
_entry.id   AF-A2SNI8-F1
#
_cell.length_a   1.000
_cell.length_b   1.000
_cell.length_c   1.000
_cell.angle_alpha   90.00
_cell.angle_beta   90.00
_cell.angle_gamma   90.00
#
_symmetry.space_group_name_H-M   'P 1'
#
loop_
_entity.id
_entity.type
_entity.pdbx_description
1 polymer ?
#
loop_
_entity_poly.entity_id
_entity_poly.type
_entity_poly.pdbx_seq_one_letter_code
_entity_poly.pdbx_strand_id
1 'polypeptide(L)'
;MSATLVPAHVALPFGVIGDTRIAHAVTPEHLRVNGGLYSMARFDLADGRRLFVVSELAENDGPSVTNAAETIATAILSNYASDLEPSQVVFLEHYDDEFSYSFMRAAGRANRVSFDRWEITWQGRRAVFVDWMPVFNSGTH
;
A
#
# COMPACT_ATOMS: atom_id res chain seq x y z
N MET A 1 27.07 13.73 -3.74
CA MET A 1 26.48 12.55 -3.08
C MET A 1 25.20 13.02 -2.42
N SER A 2 24.06 12.83 -3.08
CA SER A 2 22.78 13.31 -2.57
C SER A 2 22.23 12.25 -1.62
N ALA A 3 22.12 12.60 -0.34
CA ALA A 3 21.39 11.79 0.62
C ALA A 3 19.91 11.87 0.25
N THR A 4 19.36 10.77 -0.26
CA THR A 4 17.92 10.63 -0.47
C THR A 4 17.27 10.67 0.91
N LEU A 5 16.64 11.79 1.23
CA LEU A 5 15.78 11.94 2.40
C LEU A 5 14.60 10.98 2.21
N VAL A 6 14.69 9.82 2.86
CA VAL A 6 13.53 8.94 3.03
C VAL A 6 12.46 9.76 3.75
N PRO A 7 11.22 9.85 3.26
CA PRO A 7 10.14 10.42 4.03
C PRO A 7 10.02 9.61 5.33
N ALA A 8 10.40 10.22 6.44
CA ALA A 8 10.43 9.58 7.78
C ALA A 8 9.03 9.26 8.34
N HIS A 9 7.99 9.36 7.51
CA HIS A 9 6.61 9.25 7.95
C HIS A 9 5.77 8.52 6.90
N VAL A 10 6.01 7.22 6.70
CA VAL A 10 4.86 6.32 6.71
C VAL A 10 4.48 6.16 8.18
N ALA A 11 3.90 7.22 8.74
CA ALA A 11 3.24 7.11 10.02
C ALA A 11 2.06 6.18 9.75
N LEU A 12 2.22 4.91 10.09
CA LEU A 12 1.09 3.99 10.13
C LEU A 12 -0.02 4.72 10.87
N PRO A 13 -1.27 4.72 10.36
CA PRO A 13 -2.35 5.45 11.00
C PRO A 13 -2.35 5.08 12.48
N PHE A 14 -2.40 6.10 13.34
CA PHE A 14 -2.56 5.92 14.78
C PHE A 14 -3.68 4.88 14.99
N GLY A 15 -3.30 3.68 15.46
CA GLY A 15 -4.18 2.50 15.54
C GLY A 15 -3.55 1.19 15.05
N VAL A 16 -2.54 1.23 14.19
CA VAL A 16 -1.85 0.00 13.69
C VAL A 16 -0.80 -0.50 14.71
N ILE A 17 -0.17 0.40 15.46
CA ILE A 17 0.71 0.05 16.58
C ILE A 17 -0.20 -0.19 17.80
N GLY A 18 -0.61 -1.45 17.98
CA GLY A 18 -1.51 -1.88 19.07
C GLY A 18 -2.67 -2.78 18.63
N ASP A 19 -2.85 -2.98 17.33
CA ASP A 19 -3.84 -3.94 16.83
C ASP A 19 -3.35 -5.38 17.06
N THR A 20 -4.07 -6.14 17.88
CA THR A 20 -3.76 -7.55 18.19
C THR A 20 -3.73 -8.46 16.97
N ARG A 21 -4.23 -7.98 15.81
CA ARG A 21 -4.17 -8.70 14.54
C ARG A 21 -2.80 -8.63 13.88
N ILE A 22 -1.93 -7.70 14.28
CA ILE A 22 -0.59 -7.51 13.68
C ILE A 22 0.46 -8.16 14.56
N ALA A 23 1.06 -9.24 14.06
CA ALA A 23 2.08 -10.01 14.76
C ALA A 23 3.48 -9.39 14.61
N HIS A 24 3.77 -8.81 13.43
CA HIS A 24 5.07 -8.23 13.12
C HIS A 24 4.93 -7.16 12.03
N ALA A 25 5.61 -6.02 12.20
CA ALA A 25 5.72 -4.96 11.20
C ALA A 25 7.14 -4.94 10.63
N VAL A 26 7.25 -4.92 9.31
CA VAL A 26 8.53 -4.74 8.61
C VAL A 26 8.65 -3.29 8.16
N THR A 27 9.84 -2.72 8.27
CA THR A 27 10.18 -1.37 7.79
C THR A 27 9.73 -1.21 6.33
N PRO A 28 9.18 -0.04 5.95
CA PRO A 28 8.84 0.22 4.55
C PRO A 28 10.03 0.03 3.61
N GLU A 29 9.80 -0.61 2.48
CA GLU A 29 10.79 -0.85 1.43
C GLU A 29 10.35 -0.19 0.12
N HIS A 30 11.31 0.23 -0.71
CA HIS A 30 11.00 0.73 -2.04
C HIS A 30 10.68 -0.41 -3.00
N LEU A 31 9.52 -0.33 -3.62
CA LEU A 31 9.08 -1.25 -4.65
C LEU A 31 9.19 -0.58 -6.03
N ARG A 32 9.90 -1.21 -6.96
CA ARG A 32 10.00 -0.75 -8.35
C ARG A 32 9.30 -1.74 -9.28
N VAL A 33 8.29 -1.28 -10.01
CA VAL A 33 7.51 -2.12 -10.94
C VAL A 33 7.18 -1.31 -12.18
N ASN A 34 7.53 -1.81 -13.36
CA ASN A 34 7.22 -1.21 -14.66
C ASN A 34 7.53 0.29 -14.76
N GLY A 35 8.67 0.70 -14.21
CA GLY A 35 9.11 2.10 -14.22
C GLY A 35 8.54 2.97 -13.10
N GLY A 36 7.53 2.49 -12.37
CA GLY A 36 7.02 3.17 -11.17
C GLY A 36 7.87 2.91 -9.92
N LEU A 37 7.76 3.82 -8.95
CA LEU A 37 8.44 3.79 -7.66
C LEU A 37 7.41 3.99 -6.54
N TYR A 38 7.32 3.01 -5.65
CA TYR A 38 6.33 2.98 -4.57
C TYR A 38 6.98 2.66 -3.24
N SER A 39 6.31 3.04 -2.15
CA SER A 39 6.62 2.53 -0.82
C SER A 39 5.74 1.32 -0.53
N MET A 40 6.31 0.28 0.06
CA MET A 40 5.59 -0.91 0.49
C MET A 40 5.93 -1.22 1.94
N ALA A 41 4.92 -1.28 2.80
CA ALA A 41 5.02 -1.84 4.14
C ALA A 41 4.38 -3.22 4.20
N ARG A 42 4.92 -4.10 5.05
CA ARG A 42 4.50 -5.50 5.17
C ARG A 42 4.21 -5.86 6.62
N PHE A 43 3.08 -6.54 6.85
CA PHE A 43 2.61 -6.96 8.16
C PHE A 43 2.19 -8.43 8.13
N ASP A 44 2.70 -9.21 9.07
CA ASP A 44 2.20 -10.57 9.28
C ASP A 44 0.98 -10.51 10.21
N LEU A 45 -0.12 -11.15 9.79
CA LEU A 45 -1.39 -11.17 10.52
C LEU A 45 -1.48 -12.42 11.40
N ALA A 46 -2.20 -12.31 12.52
CA ALA A 46 -2.37 -13.40 13.48
C ALA A 46 -3.06 -14.65 12.90
N ASP A 47 -3.82 -14.49 11.81
CA ASP A 47 -4.50 -15.59 11.11
C ASP A 47 -3.62 -16.24 10.02
N GLY A 48 -2.33 -15.92 9.99
CA GLY A 48 -1.37 -16.49 9.04
C GLY A 48 -1.40 -15.85 7.65
N ARG A 49 -2.20 -14.79 7.44
CA ARG A 49 -2.15 -13.97 6.23
C ARG A 49 -1.08 -12.89 6.34
N ARG A 50 -0.75 -12.26 5.21
CA ARG A 50 0.19 -11.14 5.14
C ARG A 50 -0.45 -9.94 4.47
N LEU A 51 -0.43 -8.80 5.14
CA LEU A 51 -0.90 -7.52 4.63
C LEU A 51 0.27 -6.75 4.01
N PHE A 52 0.03 -6.23 2.81
CA PHE A 52 0.89 -5.28 2.12
C PHE A 52 0.16 -3.96 1.99
N VAL A 53 0.78 -2.89 2.48
CA VAL A 53 0.30 -1.52 2.31
C VAL A 53 1.21 -0.85 1.30
N VAL A 54 0.65 -0.40 0.18
CA VAL A 54 1.38 0.23 -0.92
C VAL A 54 1.01 1.69 -0.99
N SER A 55 2.00 2.58 -1.00
CA SER A 55 1.80 4.02 -1.08
C SER A 55 2.51 4.59 -2.31
N GLU A 56 1.86 5.56 -2.93
CA GLU A 56 2.49 6.37 -3.96
C GLU A 56 3.56 7.27 -3.35
N LEU A 57 4.68 7.43 -4.04
CA LEU A 57 5.75 8.35 -3.66
C LEU A 57 5.69 9.59 -4.54
N ALA A 58 6.07 10.75 -4.00
CA ALA A 58 6.07 12.00 -4.75
C ALA A 58 7.03 11.96 -5.96
N GLU A 59 8.06 11.12 -5.88
CA GLU A 59 9.05 10.88 -6.93
C GLU A 59 8.63 9.77 -7.93
N ASN A 60 7.38 9.32 -7.89
CA ASN A 60 6.87 8.34 -8.83
C ASN A 60 6.56 9.00 -10.19
N ASP A 61 7.51 8.90 -11.12
CA ASP A 61 7.30 9.32 -12.52
C ASP A 61 6.56 8.25 -13.36
N GLY A 62 6.22 7.10 -12.76
CA GLY A 62 5.51 6.01 -13.41
C GLY A 62 3.98 6.08 -13.27
N PRO A 63 3.27 4.97 -13.53
CA PRO A 63 1.83 4.91 -13.28
C PRO A 63 1.53 5.08 -11.78
N SER A 64 0.35 5.61 -11.46
CA SER A 64 -0.11 5.64 -10.07
C SER A 64 -0.28 4.23 -9.49
N VAL A 65 -0.28 4.11 -8.16
CA VAL A 65 -0.48 2.82 -7.47
C VAL A 65 -1.75 2.12 -7.97
N THR A 66 -2.85 2.87 -8.10
CA THR A 66 -4.13 2.40 -8.64
C THR A 66 -3.95 1.79 -10.04
N ASN A 67 -3.31 2.53 -10.94
CA ASN A 67 -3.13 2.10 -12.34
C ASN A 67 -2.12 0.95 -12.49
N ALA A 68 -1.22 0.78 -11.52
CA ALA A 68 -0.24 -0.29 -11.51
C ALA A 68 -0.65 -1.49 -10.64
N ALA A 69 -1.83 -1.47 -10.00
CA ALA A 69 -2.22 -2.41 -8.96
C ALA A 69 -2.03 -3.89 -9.34
N GLU A 70 -2.44 -4.30 -10.54
CA GLU A 70 -2.23 -5.69 -11.02
C GLU A 70 -0.76 -6.08 -11.08
N THR A 71 0.06 -5.18 -11.63
CA THR A 71 1.50 -5.43 -11.81
C THR A 71 2.23 -5.39 -10.47
N ILE A 72 1.82 -4.49 -9.58
CA ILE A 72 2.32 -4.39 -8.21
C ILE A 72 1.98 -5.66 -7.44
N ALA A 73 0.71 -6.07 -7.42
CA ALA A 73 0.27 -7.27 -6.69
C ALA A 73 0.98 -8.52 -7.18
N THR A 74 1.13 -8.69 -8.50
CA THR A 74 1.87 -9.80 -9.10
C THR A 74 3.35 -9.79 -8.67
N ALA A 75 4.00 -8.61 -8.70
CA ALA A 75 5.39 -8.47 -8.31
C ALA A 75 5.61 -8.73 -6.82
N ILE A 76 4.70 -8.26 -5.97
CA ILE A 76 4.74 -8.50 -4.53
C ILE A 76 4.60 -10.01 -4.25
N LEU A 77 3.60 -10.65 -4.83
CA LEU A 77 3.37 -12.08 -4.63
C LEU A 77 4.54 -12.95 -5.12
N SER A 78 5.24 -12.52 -6.16
CA SER A 78 6.39 -13.25 -6.71
C SER A 78 7.66 -13.05 -5.88
N ASN A 79 7.91 -11.83 -5.38
CA ASN A 79 9.21 -11.47 -4.82
C ASN A 79 9.23 -11.35 -3.29
N TYR A 80 8.09 -11.06 -2.67
CA TYR A 80 7.98 -10.72 -1.23
C TYR A 80 7.02 -11.64 -0.46
N ALA A 81 6.28 -12.48 -1.19
CA ALA A 81 5.35 -13.48 -0.66
C ALA A 81 5.38 -14.78 -1.50
N SER A 82 6.58 -15.18 -1.95
CA SER A 82 6.77 -16.42 -2.72
C SER A 82 6.40 -17.68 -1.93
N ASP A 83 6.37 -17.58 -0.60
CA ASP A 83 5.95 -18.59 0.37
C ASP A 83 4.44 -18.67 0.60
N LEU A 84 3.65 -17.74 0.03
CA LEU A 84 2.22 -17.62 0.27
C LEU A 84 1.40 -17.85 -1.00
N GLU A 85 0.18 -18.38 -0.84
CA GLU A 85 -0.81 -18.42 -1.91
C GLU A 85 -1.55 -17.07 -2.05
N PRO A 86 -2.13 -16.77 -3.23
CA PRO A 86 -2.89 -15.53 -3.44
C PRO A 86 -3.99 -15.25 -2.39
N SER A 87 -4.62 -16.29 -1.85
CA SER A 87 -5.65 -16.17 -0.81
C SER A 87 -5.11 -15.78 0.57
N GLN A 88 -3.80 -15.85 0.77
CA GLN A 88 -3.12 -15.55 2.02
C GLN A 88 -2.52 -14.14 2.05
N VAL A 89 -2.66 -13.37 0.98
CA VAL A 89 -2.18 -11.99 0.91
C VAL A 89 -3.34 -11.00 0.88
N VAL A 90 -3.16 -9.88 1.57
CA VAL A 90 -4.10 -8.76 1.59
C VAL A 90 -3.34 -7.53 1.10
N PHE A 91 -3.96 -6.73 0.25
CA PHE A 91 -3.37 -5.50 -0.25
C PHE A 91 -4.25 -4.32 0.12
N LEU A 92 -3.60 -3.27 0.62
CA LEU A 92 -4.18 -1.94 0.81
C LEU A 92 -3.36 -0.95 0.00
N GLU A 93 -4.04 -0.15 -0.78
CA GLU A 93 -3.51 1.09 -1.30
C GLU A 93 -3.69 2.19 -0.25
N HIS A 94 -2.66 2.99 -0.06
CA HIS A 94 -2.62 4.09 0.88
C HIS A 94 -2.38 5.38 0.14
N TYR A 95 -3.26 6.34 0.37
CA TYR A 95 -3.15 7.70 -0.10
C TYR A 95 -2.97 8.63 1.08
N ASP A 96 -2.02 9.54 0.93
CA ASP A 96 -1.95 10.73 1.76
C ASP A 96 -2.12 11.92 0.82
N ASP A 97 -3.24 12.64 0.97
CA ASP A 97 -3.58 13.81 0.15
C ASP A 97 -2.47 14.88 0.14
N GLU A 98 -1.57 14.89 1.13
CA GLU A 98 -0.41 15.79 1.16
C GLU A 98 0.63 15.48 0.06
N PHE A 99 0.73 14.21 -0.37
CA PHE A 99 1.74 13.74 -1.34
C PHE A 99 1.13 13.27 -2.66
N SER A 100 -0.02 12.61 -2.62
CA SER A 100 -0.66 12.02 -3.82
C SER A 100 -1.39 13.05 -4.69
N TYR A 101 -1.81 14.19 -4.13
CA TYR A 101 -2.59 15.21 -4.85
C TYR A 101 -2.19 16.64 -4.48
N SER A 102 -1.01 17.06 -4.90
CA SER A 102 -0.51 18.43 -4.68
C SER A 102 -1.47 19.54 -5.15
N PHE A 103 -2.31 19.28 -6.15
CA PHE A 103 -3.35 20.22 -6.61
C PHE A 103 -4.56 20.33 -5.66
N MET A 104 -4.88 19.29 -4.87
CA MET A 104 -5.97 19.34 -3.88
C MET A 104 -5.61 20.19 -2.66
N ARG A 105 -4.31 20.35 -2.37
CA ARG A 105 -3.80 21.30 -1.38
C ARG A 105 -4.20 22.74 -1.70
N ALA A 106 -4.24 23.12 -2.98
CA ALA A 106 -4.68 24.43 -3.42
C ALA A 106 -6.19 24.66 -3.24
N ALA A 107 -6.98 23.58 -3.09
CA ALA A 107 -8.43 23.63 -2.90
C ALA A 107 -8.86 23.64 -1.43
N GLY A 108 -7.92 23.72 -0.46
CA GLY A 108 -8.22 23.85 0.96
C GLY A 108 -8.88 22.61 1.60
N ARG A 109 -8.75 21.42 0.98
CA ARG A 109 -9.20 20.16 1.59
C ARG A 109 -8.15 19.70 2.62
N ALA A 110 -8.62 19.41 3.83
CA ALA A 110 -7.79 18.94 4.95
C ALA A 110 -7.09 17.62 4.59
N ASN A 111 -5.87 17.41 5.13
CA ASN A 111 -5.08 16.19 5.01
C ASN A 111 -5.95 14.95 5.27
N ARG A 112 -6.32 14.22 4.21
CA ARG A 112 -6.97 12.92 4.34
C ARG A 112 -5.94 11.85 4.06
N VAL A 113 -5.74 11.03 5.08
CA VAL A 113 -5.16 9.70 4.93
C VAL A 113 -6.32 8.76 4.61
N SER A 114 -6.26 8.05 3.50
CA SER A 114 -7.26 7.05 3.12
C SER A 114 -6.63 5.75 2.66
N PHE A 115 -7.39 4.67 2.81
CA PHE A 115 -6.98 3.34 2.39
C PHE A 115 -8.08 2.71 1.55
N ASP A 116 -7.68 2.12 0.43
CA ASP A 116 -8.55 1.28 -0.38
C ASP A 116 -8.03 -0.15 -0.35
N ARG A 117 -8.90 -1.09 -0.05
CA ARG A 117 -8.59 -2.52 -0.13
C ARG A 117 -8.73 -2.98 -1.56
N TRP A 118 -7.76 -3.76 -2.01
CA TRP A 118 -7.85 -4.43 -3.30
C TRP A 118 -8.58 -5.76 -3.17
N GLU A 119 -9.59 -5.95 -4.01
CA GLU A 119 -10.14 -7.27 -4.33
C GLU A 119 -9.57 -7.73 -5.67
N ILE A 120 -8.73 -8.75 -5.63
CA ILE A 120 -7.91 -9.14 -6.78
C ILE A 120 -8.42 -10.45 -7.35
N THR A 121 -8.67 -10.47 -8.65
CA THR A 121 -8.84 -11.73 -9.39
C THR A 121 -7.48 -12.22 -9.86
N TRP A 122 -7.20 -13.49 -9.55
CA TRP A 122 -5.94 -14.14 -9.86
C TRP A 122 -6.11 -15.19 -10.96
N GLN A 123 -5.18 -15.21 -11.91
CA GLN A 123 -4.95 -16.33 -12.81
C GLN A 123 -3.63 -17.01 -12.43
N GLY A 124 -3.73 -18.04 -11.60
CA GLY A 124 -2.56 -18.59 -10.91
C GLY A 124 -1.98 -17.56 -9.93
N ARG A 125 -0.70 -17.20 -10.09
CA ARG A 125 -0.04 -16.18 -9.25
C ARG A 125 0.04 -14.79 -9.90
N ARG A 126 -0.69 -14.59 -11.00
CA ARG A 126 -0.77 -13.32 -11.72
C ARG A 126 -2.11 -12.64 -11.44
N ALA A 127 -2.08 -11.39 -10.97
CA ALA A 127 -3.27 -10.56 -10.88
C ALA A 127 -3.71 -10.15 -12.29
N VAL A 128 -5.01 -10.24 -12.55
CA VAL A 128 -5.61 -9.93 -13.87
C VAL A 128 -6.79 -8.97 -13.80
N PHE A 129 -7.22 -8.63 -12.58
CA PHE A 129 -8.21 -7.60 -12.31
C PHE A 129 -8.10 -7.18 -10.84
N VAL A 130 -8.29 -5.89 -10.56
CA VAL A 130 -8.35 -5.34 -9.22
C VAL A 130 -9.58 -4.44 -9.10
N ASP A 131 -10.41 -4.70 -8.10
CA ASP A 131 -11.45 -3.78 -7.65
C ASP A 131 -11.01 -3.08 -6.36
N TRP A 132 -11.51 -1.88 -6.12
CA TRP A 132 -11.13 -1.05 -4.98
C TRP A 132 -12.30 -0.84 -4.04
N MET A 133 -12.13 -1.26 -2.79
CA MET A 133 -13.10 -1.09 -1.73
C MET A 133 -12.58 -0.09 -0.70
N PRO A 134 -13.23 1.07 -0.52
CA PRO A 134 -12.85 2.01 0.51
C PRO A 134 -12.87 1.36 1.89
N VAL A 135 -11.77 1.48 2.63
CA VAL A 135 -11.69 1.06 4.02
C VAL A 135 -12.17 2.22 4.88
N PHE A 136 -13.47 2.25 5.15
CA PHE A 136 -14.02 3.21 6.10
C PHE A 136 -13.59 2.83 7.51
N ASN A 137 -12.92 3.77 8.19
CA ASN A 137 -12.77 3.69 9.63
C ASN A 137 -14.16 3.93 10.24
N SER A 138 -14.82 2.88 10.74
CA SER A 138 -16.16 2.96 11.36
C SER A 138 -16.13 3.61 12.76
N GLY A 139 -15.13 4.45 13.04
CA GLY A 139 -14.87 4.99 14.37
C GLY A 139 -14.62 6.48 14.36
N THR A 140 -15.68 7.28 14.19
CA THR A 140 -15.86 8.58 14.88
C THR A 140 -17.32 8.98 14.74
N HIS A 141 -18.11 8.70 15.79
CA HIS A 141 -19.25 9.53 16.18
C HIS A 141 -18.75 10.61 17.12
#